data_AF-A0AAV8WK94-F1
#
_entry.id   AF-A0AAV8WK94-F1
#
_cell.length_a   1.000
_cell.length_b   1.000
_cell.length_c   1.000
_cell.angle_alpha   90.00
_cell.angle_beta   90.00
_cell.angle_gamma   90.00
#
_symmetry.space_group_name_H-M   'P 1'
#
loop_
_entity.id
_entity.type
_entity.pdbx_description
1 polymer ?
#
loop_
_entity_poly.entity_id
_entity_poly.type
_entity_poly.pdbx_seq_one_letter_code
_entity_poly.pdbx_strand_id
1 'polypeptide(L)'
;MVVYPYQRIPDKISAGLDPTWGIGRSENGWMTTETFYQYIGNVFHPYLLENGVKFPIILFVDGHKSHLTYELSVLCNELKIEVIALYPNVTRIIQPADVAVFRPVKVAWRAAVRKWQTDNPGQSLNKITFAPLLKTVVDSSIKPEYLIRGFKLCGLYPFSADAVDYSKCLGAGSKRTDTSDEEPNNILMDYRYFVSIVGEETIVEFEKN
;
A
#
# COMPACT_ATOMS: atom_id res chain seq x y z
N MET A 1 4.07 -9.43 3.69
CA MET A 1 4.82 -9.66 4.95
C MET A 1 3.86 -9.54 6.12
N VAL A 2 3.99 -10.39 7.14
CA VAL A 2 3.24 -10.24 8.41
C VAL A 2 4.19 -9.71 9.47
N VAL A 3 3.81 -8.60 10.12
CA VAL A 3 4.62 -7.98 11.18
C VAL A 3 4.03 -8.33 12.54
N TYR A 4 4.85 -8.89 13.42
CA TYR A 4 4.41 -9.28 14.76
C TYR A 4 5.00 -8.38 15.86
N PRO A 5 4.23 -8.10 16.93
CA PRO A 5 4.72 -7.41 18.12
C PRO A 5 5.53 -8.37 19.01
N TYR A 6 6.68 -8.83 18.53
CA TYR A 6 7.58 -9.73 19.26
C TYR A 6 9.04 -9.29 19.11
N GLN A 7 9.81 -9.35 20.20
CA GLN A 7 11.27 -9.23 20.12
C GLN A 7 11.89 -10.46 19.43
N ARG A 8 11.37 -11.67 19.72
CA ARG A 8 11.72 -12.92 19.03
C ARG A 8 10.44 -13.65 18.65
N ILE A 9 10.28 -13.93 17.36
CA ILE A 9 9.10 -14.65 16.85
C ILE A 9 9.22 -16.12 17.27
N PRO A 10 8.22 -16.67 17.98
CA PRO A 10 8.18 -18.09 18.33
C PRO A 10 8.16 -19.00 17.09
N ASP A 11 8.89 -20.11 17.13
CA ASP A 11 9.01 -21.06 16.00
C ASP A 11 7.65 -21.60 15.54
N LYS A 12 6.69 -21.73 16.46
CA LYS A 12 5.32 -22.17 16.13
C LYS A 12 4.58 -21.19 15.22
N ILE A 13 4.92 -19.90 15.28
CA ILE A 13 4.31 -18.86 14.43
C ILE A 13 4.98 -18.86 13.05
N SER A 14 6.31 -18.97 12.99
CA SER A 14 7.03 -19.01 11.72
C SER A 14 6.74 -20.29 10.93
N ALA A 15 6.60 -21.44 11.60
CA ALA A 15 6.28 -22.71 10.95
C ALA A 15 4.89 -22.74 10.28
N GLY A 16 3.94 -21.92 10.74
CA GLY A 16 2.60 -21.82 10.16
C GLY A 16 2.50 -20.82 9.00
N LEU A 17 3.58 -20.09 8.69
CA LEU A 17 3.57 -19.06 7.67
C LEU A 17 4.01 -19.61 6.31
N ASP A 18 3.44 -19.06 5.24
CA ASP A 18 3.83 -19.44 3.89
C ASP A 18 5.30 -19.04 3.61
N PRO A 19 6.14 -19.92 3.07
CA PRO A 19 7.53 -19.58 2.75
C PRO A 19 7.69 -18.39 1.81
N THR A 20 6.69 -18.11 0.96
CA THR A 20 6.68 -16.97 0.03
C THR A 20 6.35 -15.64 0.73
N TRP A 21 5.81 -15.70 1.95
CA TRP A 21 5.48 -14.50 2.72
C TRP A 21 6.65 -14.11 3.62
N GLY A 22 7.04 -12.84 3.57
CA GLY A 22 7.99 -12.30 4.55
C GLY A 22 7.42 -12.29 5.97
N ILE A 23 8.32 -12.39 6.96
CA ILE A 23 8.01 -12.18 8.38
C ILE A 23 8.79 -10.98 8.88
N GLY A 24 8.09 -10.03 9.46
CA GLY A 24 8.66 -8.84 10.10
C GLY A 24 8.37 -8.79 11.59
N ARG A 25 9.09 -7.92 12.29
CA ARG A 25 8.87 -7.66 13.72
C ARG A 25 9.03 -6.17 14.02
N SER A 26 8.23 -5.67 14.95
CA SER A 26 8.37 -4.33 15.54
C SER A 26 7.77 -4.33 16.92
N GLU A 27 8.05 -3.33 17.76
CA GLU A 27 7.55 -3.32 19.15
C GLU A 27 6.02 -3.32 19.23
N ASN A 28 5.38 -2.58 18.33
CA ASN A 28 3.94 -2.40 18.30
C ASN A 28 3.25 -3.27 17.22
N GLY A 29 4.01 -4.03 16.44
CA GLY A 29 3.49 -4.83 15.32
C GLY A 29 3.13 -4.02 14.07
N TRP A 30 3.47 -2.72 14.04
CA TRP A 30 3.27 -1.86 12.88
C TRP A 30 4.51 -1.86 11.98
N MET A 31 4.34 -1.48 10.72
CA MET A 31 5.45 -1.29 9.80
C MET A 31 6.25 -0.04 10.18
N THR A 32 7.56 -0.20 10.34
CA THR A 32 8.54 0.87 10.55
C THR A 32 9.42 1.02 9.30
N THR A 33 10.19 2.11 9.22
CA THR A 33 11.19 2.31 8.16
C THR A 33 12.10 1.11 8.00
N GLU A 34 12.67 0.60 9.10
CA GLU A 34 13.59 -0.54 9.09
C GLU A 34 12.92 -1.80 8.54
N THR A 35 11.69 -2.11 9.01
CA THR A 35 10.98 -3.30 8.52
C THR A 35 10.57 -3.18 7.06
N PHE A 36 10.28 -1.96 6.58
CA PHE A 36 9.94 -1.73 5.18
C PHE A 36 11.18 -1.86 4.29
N TYR A 37 12.31 -1.30 4.70
CA TYR A 37 13.61 -1.50 4.04
C TYR A 37 13.96 -2.99 3.91
N GLN A 38 13.83 -3.73 5.01
CA GLN A 38 14.04 -5.19 5.01
C GLN A 38 13.05 -5.91 4.10
N TYR A 39 11.80 -5.47 4.06
CA TYR A 39 10.79 -6.04 3.16
C TYR A 39 11.18 -5.86 1.69
N ILE A 40 11.63 -4.66 1.28
CA ILE A 40 12.05 -4.41 -0.10
C ILE A 40 13.21 -5.33 -0.49
N GLY A 41 14.29 -5.35 0.31
CA GLY A 41 15.50 -6.11 -0.03
C GLY A 41 15.35 -7.63 0.10
N ASN A 42 14.64 -8.11 1.12
CA ASN A 42 14.63 -9.54 1.47
C ASN A 42 13.39 -10.30 0.98
N VAL A 43 12.32 -9.60 0.61
CA VAL A 43 11.04 -10.23 0.27
C VAL A 43 10.57 -9.79 -1.10
N PHE A 44 10.41 -8.49 -1.31
CA PHE A 44 9.81 -7.95 -2.51
C PHE A 44 10.72 -8.13 -3.74
N HIS A 45 11.97 -7.67 -3.66
CA HIS A 45 12.90 -7.78 -4.78
C HIS A 45 13.22 -9.24 -5.17
N PRO A 46 13.53 -10.16 -4.24
CA PRO A 46 13.69 -11.57 -4.57
C PRO A 46 12.44 -12.17 -5.24
N TYR A 47 11.24 -11.84 -4.74
CA TYR A 47 9.99 -12.29 -5.36
C TYR A 47 9.84 -11.82 -6.82
N LEU A 48 10.22 -10.58 -7.13
CA LEU A 48 10.17 -10.06 -8.51
C LEU A 48 11.13 -10.81 -9.44
N LEU A 49 12.34 -11.12 -8.97
CA LEU A 49 13.33 -11.88 -9.73
C LEU A 49 12.86 -13.31 -10.00
N GLU A 50 12.35 -14.00 -8.98
CA GLU A 50 11.82 -15.37 -9.10
C GLU A 50 10.66 -15.47 -10.09
N ASN A 51 9.83 -14.42 -10.18
CA ASN A 51 8.70 -14.35 -11.10
C ASN A 51 9.05 -13.74 -12.46
N GLY A 52 10.32 -13.44 -12.74
CA GLY A 52 10.77 -12.93 -14.04
C GLY A 52 10.19 -11.56 -14.41
N VAL A 53 9.90 -10.71 -13.42
CA VAL A 53 9.37 -9.36 -13.67
C VAL A 53 10.42 -8.50 -14.38
N LYS A 54 9.98 -7.75 -15.40
CA LYS A 54 10.86 -6.84 -16.13
C LYS A 54 11.03 -5.52 -15.36
N PHE A 55 12.28 -5.10 -15.20
CA PHE A 55 12.66 -3.83 -14.58
C PHE A 55 12.88 -2.73 -15.63
N PRO A 56 12.69 -1.44 -15.30
CA PRO A 56 12.32 -0.92 -13.98
C PRO A 56 10.85 -1.18 -13.61
N ILE A 57 10.55 -1.23 -12.32
CA ILE A 57 9.17 -1.35 -11.82
C ILE A 57 8.78 -0.10 -11.02
N ILE A 58 7.48 0.18 -10.97
CA ILE A 58 6.93 1.27 -10.15
C ILE A 58 6.25 0.66 -8.93
N LEU A 59 6.64 1.13 -7.74
CA LEU A 59 6.03 0.79 -6.46
C LEU A 59 5.27 1.99 -5.91
N PHE A 60 3.93 1.93 -5.97
CA PHE A 60 3.06 2.93 -5.35
C PHE A 60 2.90 2.64 -3.85
N VAL A 61 3.21 3.63 -3.02
CA VAL A 61 3.10 3.56 -1.56
C VAL A 61 2.19 4.66 -1.03
N ASP A 62 1.59 4.47 0.15
CA ASP A 62 1.03 5.61 0.86
C ASP A 62 2.16 6.56 1.31
N GLY A 63 1.87 7.87 1.39
CA GLY A 63 2.85 8.90 1.77
C GLY A 63 3.28 8.85 3.25
N HIS A 64 3.20 7.70 3.92
CA HIS A 64 3.66 7.55 5.29
C HIS A 64 5.19 7.70 5.38
N LYS A 65 5.68 8.34 6.45
CA LYS A 65 7.10 8.68 6.62
C LYS A 65 8.03 7.46 6.60
N SER A 66 7.53 6.28 6.94
CA SER A 66 8.31 5.03 6.88
C SER A 66 8.71 4.60 5.48
N HIS A 67 8.03 5.11 4.43
CA HIS A 67 8.25 4.74 3.04
C HIS A 67 9.14 5.72 2.27
N LEU A 68 9.64 6.78 2.93
CA LEU A 68 10.27 7.93 2.28
C LEU A 68 11.59 8.35 2.94
N THR A 69 12.41 7.39 3.33
CA THR A 69 13.76 7.69 3.86
C THR A 69 14.81 7.62 2.78
N TYR A 70 15.90 8.36 2.98
CA TYR A 70 17.00 8.44 2.00
C TYR A 70 17.61 7.06 1.71
N GLU A 71 17.85 6.26 2.76
CA GLU A 71 18.44 4.93 2.65
C GLU A 71 17.58 3.99 1.81
N LEU A 72 16.25 4.09 1.97
CA LEU A 72 15.31 3.32 1.17
C LEU A 72 15.31 3.77 -0.29
N SER A 73 15.35 5.09 -0.54
CA SER A 73 15.42 5.62 -1.90
C SER A 73 16.69 5.16 -2.63
N VAL A 74 17.84 5.15 -1.93
CA VAL A 74 19.11 4.64 -2.48
C VAL A 74 18.98 3.15 -2.83
N LEU A 75 18.47 2.33 -1.91
CA LEU A 75 18.25 0.90 -2.16
C LEU A 75 17.31 0.68 -3.36
N CYS A 76 16.17 1.36 -3.40
CA CYS A 76 15.19 1.21 -4.46
C CYS A 76 15.77 1.60 -5.83
N ASN A 77 16.54 2.69 -5.89
CA ASN A 77 17.23 3.11 -7.11
C ASN A 77 18.25 2.05 -7.60
N GLU A 78 19.06 1.49 -6.70
CA GLU A 78 19.99 0.40 -7.02
C GLU A 78 19.27 -0.85 -7.56
N LEU A 79 18.09 -1.15 -7.02
CA LEU A 79 17.25 -2.29 -7.41
C LEU A 79 16.34 -1.99 -8.61
N LYS A 80 16.43 -0.80 -9.23
CA LYS A 80 15.55 -0.34 -10.33
C LYS A 80 14.06 -0.38 -9.98
N ILE A 81 13.75 0.02 -8.75
CA ILE A 81 12.40 0.17 -8.20
C ILE A 81 12.13 1.66 -8.01
N GLU A 82 11.19 2.20 -8.77
CA GLU A 82 10.76 3.59 -8.65
C GLU A 82 9.64 3.70 -7.62
N VAL A 83 9.93 4.30 -6.46
CA VAL A 83 8.93 4.47 -5.39
C VAL A 83 8.16 5.76 -5.60
N ILE A 84 6.84 5.65 -5.74
CA ILE A 84 5.94 6.80 -5.90
C ILE A 84 5.00 6.87 -4.70
N ALA A 85 5.11 7.93 -3.91
CA ALA A 85 4.15 8.23 -2.86
C ALA A 85 2.85 8.79 -3.44
N LEU A 86 1.74 8.13 -3.13
CA LEU A 86 0.41 8.63 -3.42
C LEU A 86 0.09 9.84 -2.54
N TYR A 87 -0.69 10.78 -3.08
CA TYR A 87 -1.14 11.96 -2.35
C TYR A 87 -1.83 11.59 -1.03
N PRO A 88 -1.66 12.40 0.03
CA PRO A 88 -2.32 12.15 1.31
C PRO A 88 -3.85 12.34 1.18
N ASN A 89 -4.60 11.66 2.06
CA ASN A 89 -6.06 11.79 2.19
C ASN A 89 -6.90 11.41 0.95
N VAL A 90 -6.29 10.81 -0.07
CA VAL A 90 -6.98 10.37 -1.30
C VAL A 90 -6.93 8.86 -1.52
N THR A 91 -6.66 8.09 -0.47
CA THR A 91 -6.68 6.62 -0.45
C THR A 91 -7.92 6.02 -1.14
N ARG A 92 -9.08 6.66 -1.01
CA ARG A 92 -10.35 6.17 -1.58
C ARG A 92 -10.47 6.29 -3.10
N ILE A 93 -9.54 7.01 -3.75
CA ILE A 93 -9.60 7.27 -5.19
C ILE A 93 -8.35 6.83 -5.96
N ILE A 94 -7.15 6.92 -5.35
CA ILE A 94 -5.90 6.62 -6.07
C ILE A 94 -5.14 5.40 -5.51
N GLN A 95 -5.57 4.78 -4.42
CA GLN A 95 -4.91 3.61 -3.84
C GLN A 95 -5.61 2.32 -4.28
N PRO A 96 -5.02 1.51 -5.19
CA PRO A 96 -5.70 0.34 -5.77
C PRO A 96 -6.15 -0.68 -4.73
N ALA A 97 -5.36 -0.86 -3.68
CA ALA A 97 -5.66 -1.77 -2.59
C ALA A 97 -6.98 -1.41 -1.89
N ASP A 98 -7.20 -0.13 -1.61
CA ASP A 98 -8.43 0.38 -0.98
C ASP A 98 -9.62 0.42 -1.94
N VAL A 99 -9.38 0.80 -3.20
CA VAL A 99 -10.44 0.91 -4.22
C VAL A 99 -11.03 -0.46 -4.59
N ALA A 100 -10.19 -1.50 -4.73
CA ALA A 100 -10.63 -2.76 -5.31
C ALA A 100 -10.41 -4.00 -4.43
N VAL A 101 -9.38 -4.02 -3.56
CA VAL A 101 -8.90 -5.29 -2.95
C VAL A 101 -9.42 -5.48 -1.52
N PHE A 102 -9.33 -4.44 -0.67
CA PHE A 102 -9.58 -4.61 0.76
C PHE A 102 -11.03 -4.92 1.10
N ARG A 103 -12.00 -4.42 0.34
CA ARG A 103 -13.41 -4.72 0.62
C ARG A 103 -13.72 -6.21 0.44
N PRO A 104 -13.42 -6.85 -0.71
CA PRO A 104 -13.54 -8.31 -0.87
C PRO A 104 -12.82 -9.11 0.21
N VAL A 105 -11.55 -8.77 0.49
CA VAL A 105 -10.73 -9.46 1.50
C VAL A 105 -11.38 -9.37 2.88
N LYS A 106 -11.87 -8.19 3.30
CA LYS A 106 -12.55 -8.01 4.59
C LYS A 106 -13.84 -8.83 4.70
N VAL A 107 -14.59 -8.99 3.60
CA VAL A 107 -15.80 -9.82 3.59
C VAL A 107 -15.44 -11.29 3.73
N ALA A 108 -14.49 -11.77 2.92
CA ALA A 108 -14.01 -13.14 2.96
C ALA A 108 -13.37 -13.49 4.31
N TRP A 109 -12.59 -12.57 4.90
CA TRP A 109 -12.00 -12.72 6.23
C TRP A 109 -13.06 -12.95 7.31
N ARG A 110 -14.12 -12.14 7.34
CA ARG A 110 -15.21 -12.32 8.31
C ARG A 110 -15.90 -13.66 8.16
N ALA A 111 -16.12 -14.12 6.94
CA ALA A 111 -16.71 -15.43 6.68
C ALA A 111 -15.78 -16.57 7.15
N ALA A 112 -14.48 -16.48 6.83
CA ALA A 112 -13.48 -17.47 7.22
C ALA A 112 -13.32 -17.56 8.74
N VAL A 113 -13.30 -16.43 9.45
CA VAL A 113 -13.23 -16.40 10.92
C VAL A 113 -14.48 -17.05 11.54
N ARG A 114 -15.69 -16.75 11.02
CA ARG A 114 -16.93 -17.37 11.52
C ARG A 114 -16.94 -18.88 11.30
N LYS A 115 -16.51 -19.34 10.13
CA LYS A 115 -16.38 -20.76 9.83
C LYS A 115 -15.38 -21.42 10.78
N TRP A 116 -14.20 -20.84 10.93
CA TRP A 116 -13.17 -21.34 11.84
C TRP A 116 -13.66 -21.44 13.28
N GLN A 117 -14.40 -20.45 13.78
CA GLN A 117 -15.02 -20.48 15.11
C GLN A 117 -16.08 -21.57 15.26
N THR A 118 -16.83 -21.87 14.19
CA THR A 118 -17.82 -22.96 14.18
C THR A 118 -17.12 -24.32 14.24
N ASP A 119 -16.02 -24.47 13.51
CA ASP A 119 -15.23 -25.71 13.45
C ASP A 119 -14.37 -25.91 14.71
N ASN A 120 -14.09 -24.84 15.49
CA ASN A 120 -13.25 -24.87 16.69
C ASN A 120 -13.99 -24.25 17.89
N PRO A 121 -15.04 -24.94 18.41
CA PRO A 121 -15.84 -24.41 19.51
C PRO A 121 -14.98 -24.16 20.76
N GLY A 122 -15.16 -22.99 21.38
CA GLY A 122 -14.44 -22.58 22.59
C GLY A 122 -13.02 -22.04 22.37
N GLN A 123 -12.54 -21.99 21.12
CA GLN A 123 -11.22 -21.42 20.81
C GLN A 123 -11.34 -20.02 20.21
N SER A 124 -10.38 -19.15 20.57
CA SER A 124 -10.20 -17.85 19.93
C SER A 124 -9.09 -17.90 18.90
N LEU A 125 -9.25 -17.18 17.78
CA LEU A 125 -8.18 -16.98 16.81
C LEU A 125 -6.98 -16.32 17.50
N ASN A 126 -5.78 -16.88 17.29
CA ASN A 126 -4.56 -16.41 17.91
C ASN A 126 -3.48 -16.15 16.84
N LYS A 127 -2.31 -15.66 17.26
CA LYS A 127 -1.23 -15.29 16.33
C LYS A 127 -0.66 -16.48 15.54
N ILE A 128 -0.84 -17.71 16.01
CA ILE A 128 -0.41 -18.93 15.30
C ILE A 128 -1.42 -19.29 14.21
N THR A 129 -2.72 -19.20 14.51
CA THR A 129 -3.78 -19.58 13.57
C THR A 129 -4.15 -18.46 12.59
N PHE A 130 -3.76 -17.22 12.88
CA PHE A 130 -4.05 -16.06 12.05
C PHE A 130 -3.45 -16.15 10.64
N ALA A 131 -2.14 -16.36 10.51
CA ALA A 131 -1.47 -16.33 9.20
C ALA A 131 -1.93 -17.44 8.24
N PRO A 132 -2.07 -18.72 8.68
CA PRO A 132 -2.65 -19.78 7.84
C PRO A 132 -4.05 -19.43 7.34
N LEU A 133 -4.92 -18.93 8.23
CA LEU A 133 -6.28 -18.54 7.86
C LEU A 133 -6.25 -17.36 6.88
N LEU A 134 -5.39 -16.37 7.11
CA LEU A 134 -5.28 -15.20 6.23
C LEU A 134 -4.84 -15.61 4.83
N LYS A 135 -3.88 -16.53 4.72
CA LYS A 135 -3.47 -17.09 3.43
C LYS A 135 -4.67 -17.66 2.67
N THR A 136 -5.45 -18.54 3.30
CA THR A 136 -6.63 -19.13 2.63
C THR A 136 -7.64 -18.07 2.14
N VAL A 137 -7.77 -16.97 2.87
CA VAL A 137 -8.63 -15.86 2.49
C VAL A 137 -8.03 -15.07 1.34
N VAL A 138 -6.74 -14.76 1.38
CA VAL A 138 -6.04 -14.04 0.31
C VAL A 138 -6.12 -14.82 -1.00
N ASP A 139 -5.79 -16.11 -0.96
CA ASP A 139 -5.75 -17.00 -2.13
C ASP A 139 -7.15 -17.18 -2.77
N SER A 140 -8.22 -17.13 -1.96
CA SER A 140 -9.60 -17.31 -2.45
C SER A 140 -10.31 -16.00 -2.84
N SER A 141 -9.90 -14.87 -2.27
CA SER A 141 -10.62 -13.59 -2.43
C SER A 141 -9.96 -12.61 -3.40
N ILE A 142 -8.65 -12.70 -3.60
CA ILE A 142 -7.91 -11.84 -4.52
C ILE A 142 -7.84 -12.50 -5.89
N LYS A 143 -8.50 -11.88 -6.88
CA LYS A 143 -8.43 -12.29 -8.28
C LYS A 143 -7.59 -11.31 -9.09
N PRO A 144 -6.81 -11.77 -10.09
CA PRO A 144 -6.04 -10.87 -10.96
C PRO A 144 -6.89 -9.75 -11.59
N GLU A 145 -8.13 -10.07 -11.95
CA GLU A 145 -9.11 -9.12 -12.50
C GLU A 145 -9.35 -7.91 -11.58
N TYR A 146 -9.42 -8.13 -10.26
CA TYR A 146 -9.64 -7.07 -9.28
C TYR A 146 -8.39 -6.20 -9.13
N LEU A 147 -7.20 -6.79 -9.20
CA LEU A 147 -5.94 -6.06 -9.16
C LEU A 147 -5.84 -5.13 -10.37
N ILE A 148 -5.99 -5.68 -11.58
CA ILE A 148 -5.92 -4.91 -12.84
C ILE A 148 -6.98 -3.79 -12.84
N ARG A 149 -8.22 -4.11 -12.43
CA ARG A 149 -9.29 -3.11 -12.34
C ARG A 149 -8.98 -2.03 -11.31
N GLY A 150 -8.37 -2.37 -10.17
CA GLY A 150 -7.97 -1.41 -9.16
C GLY A 150 -7.01 -0.36 -9.71
N PHE A 151 -5.96 -0.78 -10.41
CA PHE A 151 -5.00 0.12 -11.06
C PHE A 151 -5.66 1.00 -12.12
N LYS A 152 -6.56 0.43 -12.93
CA LYS A 152 -7.30 1.18 -13.95
C LYS A 152 -8.21 2.25 -13.33
N LEU A 153 -8.98 1.92 -12.30
CA LEU A 153 -9.88 2.86 -11.62
C LEU A 153 -9.14 3.98 -10.87
N CYS A 154 -7.89 3.72 -10.47
CA CYS A 154 -7.05 4.73 -9.84
C CYS A 154 -6.31 5.60 -10.86
N GLY A 155 -6.51 5.37 -12.16
CA GLY A 155 -5.80 6.09 -13.22
C GLY A 155 -4.29 5.81 -13.27
N LEU A 156 -3.84 4.71 -12.64
CA LEU A 156 -2.41 4.37 -12.55
C LEU A 156 -1.95 3.51 -13.72
N TYR A 157 -2.81 2.62 -14.23
CA TYR A 157 -2.50 1.81 -15.40
C TYR A 157 -3.74 1.34 -16.17
N PRO A 158 -3.90 1.73 -17.46
CA PRO A 158 -3.14 2.78 -18.14
C PRO A 158 -3.23 4.12 -17.41
N PHE A 159 -2.19 4.95 -17.52
CA PHE A 159 -2.16 6.25 -16.84
C PHE A 159 -3.21 7.19 -17.45
N SER A 160 -4.18 7.61 -16.64
CA SER A 160 -5.29 8.46 -17.09
C SER A 160 -5.99 9.11 -15.91
N ALA A 161 -5.94 10.44 -15.84
CA ALA A 161 -6.65 11.21 -14.81
C ALA A 161 -8.18 11.04 -14.92
N ASP A 162 -8.71 10.90 -16.13
CA ASP A 162 -10.15 10.75 -16.39
C ASP A 162 -10.73 9.44 -15.83
N ALA A 163 -9.88 8.45 -15.56
CA ALA A 163 -10.32 7.19 -14.95
C ALA A 163 -10.63 7.33 -13.46
N VAL A 164 -10.14 8.39 -12.81
CA VAL A 164 -10.30 8.63 -11.37
C VAL A 164 -11.70 9.14 -11.07
N ASP A 165 -12.35 8.49 -10.10
CA ASP A 165 -13.68 8.90 -9.63
C ASP A 165 -13.59 10.06 -8.62
N TYR A 166 -13.51 11.29 -9.15
CA TYR A 166 -13.45 12.51 -8.35
C TYR A 166 -14.73 12.83 -7.57
N SER A 167 -15.86 12.14 -7.83
CA SER A 167 -17.08 12.33 -7.04
C SER A 167 -16.90 11.96 -5.56
N LYS A 168 -15.88 11.14 -5.27
CA LYS A 168 -15.48 10.72 -3.92
C LYS A 168 -14.62 11.75 -3.19
N CYS A 169 -14.17 12.81 -3.84
CA CYS A 169 -13.49 13.92 -3.19
C CYS A 169 -14.49 14.64 -2.28
N LEU A 170 -14.07 14.93 -1.03
CA LEU A 170 -14.88 15.68 -0.08
C LEU A 170 -15.22 17.05 -0.68
N GLY A 171 -16.52 17.33 -0.88
CA GLY A 171 -16.99 18.62 -1.41
C GLY A 171 -18.07 18.54 -2.49
N ALA A 172 -18.27 17.39 -3.15
CA ALA A 172 -19.21 17.27 -4.26
C ALA A 172 -20.72 17.31 -3.85
N GLY A 173 -21.03 17.33 -2.56
CA GLY A 173 -22.42 17.27 -2.04
C GLY A 173 -22.78 18.22 -0.90
N SER A 174 -21.86 19.10 -0.46
CA SER A 174 -22.20 20.10 0.55
C SER A 174 -22.49 21.42 -0.16
N LYS A 175 -23.76 21.84 -0.19
CA LYS A 175 -24.08 23.26 -0.40
C LYS A 175 -23.30 24.01 0.68
N ARG A 176 -22.32 24.82 0.27
CA ARG A 176 -21.67 25.78 1.17
C ARG A 176 -22.79 26.62 1.77
N THR A 177 -23.06 26.44 3.06
CA THR A 177 -23.62 27.52 3.86
C THR A 177 -22.48 28.50 4.08
N ASP A 178 -22.60 29.68 3.51
CA ASP A 178 -21.69 30.79 3.77
C ASP A 178 -21.68 31.06 5.28
N THR A 179 -20.61 30.62 5.93
CA THR A 179 -20.17 31.18 7.21
C THR A 179 -18.81 31.80 6.97
N SER A 180 -18.79 33.11 7.13
CA SER A 180 -17.64 34.00 7.08
C SER A 180 -16.49 33.53 7.97
N ASP A 181 -15.29 33.68 7.42
CA ASP A 181 -14.00 33.95 8.07
C ASP A 181 -13.37 32.86 8.95
N GLU A 182 -12.43 32.11 8.36
CA GLU A 182 -10.98 32.22 8.59
C GLU A 182 -10.27 31.22 7.66
N GLU A 183 -9.52 31.70 6.66
CA GLU A 183 -8.74 30.86 5.76
C GLU A 183 -7.60 30.15 6.53
N PRO A 184 -7.55 28.81 6.57
CA PRO A 184 -6.29 28.14 6.84
C PRO A 184 -5.41 28.32 5.60
N ASN A 185 -4.19 28.83 5.79
CA ASN A 185 -3.12 28.91 4.79
C ASN A 185 -2.82 27.54 4.16
N ASN A 186 -3.70 27.08 3.27
CA ASN A 186 -3.45 25.99 2.35
C ASN A 186 -2.67 26.59 1.20
N ILE A 187 -1.34 26.49 1.28
CA ILE A 187 -0.48 26.67 0.12
C ILE A 187 -0.85 25.54 -0.85
N LEU A 188 -1.80 25.83 -1.73
CA LEU A 188 -2.08 25.01 -2.90
C LEU A 188 -0.76 24.99 -3.69
N MET A 189 -0.12 23.83 -3.82
CA MET A 189 1.08 23.71 -4.67
C MET A 189 0.67 23.98 -6.11
N ASP A 190 0.81 25.23 -6.53
CA ASP A 190 0.68 25.60 -7.92
C ASP A 190 1.95 25.22 -8.68
N TYR A 191 1.84 25.18 -10.01
CA TYR A 191 2.95 24.82 -10.89
C TYR A 191 4.19 25.70 -10.66
N ARG A 192 3.99 26.99 -10.34
CA ARG A 192 5.11 27.92 -10.13
C ARG A 192 5.85 27.60 -8.84
N TYR A 193 5.13 27.25 -7.78
CA TYR A 193 5.71 26.81 -6.52
C TYR A 193 6.46 25.48 -6.69
N PHE A 194 5.87 24.53 -7.42
CA PHE A 194 6.55 23.28 -7.76
C PHE A 194 7.84 23.51 -8.57
N VAL A 195 7.80 24.34 -9.62
CA VAL A 195 8.98 24.74 -10.41
C VAL A 195 10.03 25.41 -9.55
N SER A 196 9.62 26.25 -8.59
CA SER A 196 10.55 26.92 -7.67
C SER A 196 11.28 25.95 -6.72
N ILE A 197 10.67 24.81 -6.41
CA ILE A 197 11.28 23.77 -5.56
C ILE A 197 12.18 22.84 -6.37
N VAL A 198 11.69 22.38 -7.53
CA VAL A 198 12.35 21.34 -8.35
C VAL A 198 13.45 21.90 -9.24
N GLY A 199 13.39 23.20 -9.55
CA GLY A 199 14.30 23.85 -10.47
C GLY A 199 13.86 23.68 -11.93
N GLU A 200 13.93 24.78 -12.68
CA GLU A 200 13.48 24.85 -14.07
C GLU A 200 14.28 23.91 -14.99
N GLU A 201 15.57 23.71 -14.70
CA GLU A 201 16.46 22.82 -15.45
C GLU A 201 16.03 21.34 -15.35
N THR A 202 15.65 20.89 -14.16
CA THR A 202 15.20 19.51 -13.90
C THR A 202 13.89 19.21 -14.65
N ILE A 203 12.97 20.17 -14.71
CA ILE A 203 11.70 20.02 -15.42
C ILE A 203 11.94 19.90 -16.94
N VAL A 204 12.83 20.73 -17.47
CA VAL A 204 13.21 20.70 -18.90
C VAL A 204 13.91 19.39 -19.29
N GLU A 205 14.65 18.76 -18.36
CA GLU A 205 15.27 17.46 -18.59
C GLU A 205 14.25 16.31 -18.58
N PHE A 206 13.22 16.40 -17.73
CA PHE A 206 12.09 15.46 -17.72
C PHE A 206 11.21 15.55 -18.97
N GLU A 207 11.03 16.73 -19.57
CA GLU A 207 10.23 16.90 -20.80
C GLU A 207 10.93 16.44 -22.08
N LYS A 208 12.25 16.20 -22.03
CA LYS A 208 13.06 15.81 -23.20
C LYS A 208 13.27 14.30 -23.35
N ASN A 209 12.87 13.49 -22.36
CA ASN A 209 12.92 12.03 -22.37
C ASN A 209 11.51 11.43 -22.52
#